data_AF-A0A353JAQ1-F1
#
_entry.id   AF-A0A353JAQ1-F1
#
_cell.length_a   1.000
_cell.length_b   1.000
_cell.length_c   1.000
_cell.angle_alpha   90.00
_cell.angle_beta   90.00
_cell.angle_gamma   90.00
#
_symmetry.space_group_name_H-M   'P 1'
#
loop_
_entity.id
_entity.type
_entity.pdbx_description
1 polymer ?
#
loop_
_entity_poly.entity_id
_entity_poly.type
_entity_poly.pdbx_seq_one_letter_code
_entity_poly.pdbx_strand_id
1 'polypeptide(L)'
;MKKIGLLLLINLTLTSCVSNVAVKVSATNYSSLTKDINLNAVSENNIRNYYSSLNDLPSEERQGTNLLKNLKPILRENFEYISYDNVWKAYEITDRDWSLSPANSTSFGKFDSKNNFIYDYEYGSSSNKKNNPYIHCYYRDQTLDDRKIKAWDDHTARGINREHIWPQSQGFKFSGNGAAGPAGTDLHHLVAADGYVNQSLHNNYSYGFVKEVSKNGNRESTKNNKFGSAKTSSSSDLSNDVFEPQDQDKGDIARACFYMAAMYNNFANSTGAISEFDPNLELVFYIVPGDKSVTSSDTLTTVYGNVKDLLEWNKLDPVDEYEMYRNDLIYNNYQHNRNPFIDFPQWADYIYGADKDKKYASPLTDELCKSGEYIAPSDDDTLFDFSSIPPYVYIIAGLVVLILFIVLIIIFVNSSKSKKKKIIKNIKKATNKKSKRKNTEKSKKK
;
A
#
# COMPACT_ATOMS: atom_id res chain seq x y z
N MET A 1 -46.15 -50.15 44.83
CA MET A 1 -46.02 -48.69 45.07
C MET A 1 -44.63 -48.40 45.61
N LYS A 2 -43.88 -47.51 44.93
CA LYS A 2 -42.71 -46.70 45.39
C LYS A 2 -41.49 -47.47 45.93
N LYS A 3 -40.34 -47.44 45.21
CA LYS A 3 -39.22 -46.46 45.30
C LYS A 3 -38.61 -46.45 46.71
N ILE A 4 -37.33 -46.75 46.91
CA ILE A 4 -36.20 -45.83 46.65
C ILE A 4 -34.93 -46.68 46.43
N GLY A 5 -34.32 -46.57 45.25
CA GLY A 5 -32.99 -47.08 44.94
C GLY A 5 -32.08 -45.89 44.64
N LEU A 6 -31.05 -45.76 45.46
CA LEU A 6 -30.00 -44.75 45.42
C LEU A 6 -29.21 -44.86 44.10
N LEU A 7 -29.32 -43.86 43.22
CA LEU A 7 -28.39 -43.69 42.09
C LEU A 7 -27.66 -42.36 42.26
N LEU A 8 -26.38 -42.46 42.60
CA LEU A 8 -25.44 -41.35 42.67
C LEU A 8 -25.14 -40.91 41.23
N LEU A 9 -25.70 -39.79 40.79
CA LEU A 9 -25.31 -39.15 39.53
C LEU A 9 -23.97 -38.45 39.73
N ILE A 10 -22.90 -39.05 39.22
CA ILE A 10 -21.62 -38.39 39.01
C ILE A 10 -21.79 -37.47 37.80
N ASN A 11 -21.99 -36.18 38.05
CA ASN A 11 -21.83 -35.15 37.01
C ASN A 11 -20.33 -35.02 36.68
N LEU A 12 -19.86 -35.71 35.65
CA LEU A 12 -18.61 -35.36 34.98
C LEU A 12 -18.91 -34.16 34.07
N THR A 13 -18.78 -32.95 34.59
CA THR A 13 -18.56 -31.79 33.73
C THR A 13 -17.16 -31.93 33.14
N LEU A 14 -17.05 -32.34 31.88
CA LEU A 14 -15.86 -32.05 31.08
C LEU A 14 -15.83 -30.54 30.86
N THR A 15 -15.32 -29.80 31.84
CA THR A 15 -14.63 -28.55 31.55
C THR A 15 -13.41 -28.93 30.73
N SER A 16 -13.50 -28.78 29.41
CA SER A 16 -12.33 -28.66 28.57
C SER A 16 -11.53 -27.47 29.09
N CYS A 17 -10.54 -27.74 29.93
CA CYS A 17 -9.47 -26.80 30.17
C CYS A 17 -8.73 -26.66 28.84
N VAL A 18 -9.23 -25.77 27.98
CA VAL A 18 -8.38 -25.15 26.98
C VAL A 18 -7.46 -24.27 27.81
N SER A 19 -6.30 -24.82 28.15
CA SER A 19 -5.19 -24.04 28.65
C SER A 19 -4.92 -23.00 27.58
N ASN A 20 -5.41 -21.77 27.79
CA ASN A 20 -4.86 -20.60 27.14
C ASN A 20 -3.42 -20.47 27.66
N VAL A 21 -2.53 -21.29 27.10
CA VAL A 21 -1.12 -20.96 27.10
C VAL A 21 -1.07 -19.71 26.27
N ALA A 22 -0.99 -18.55 26.94
CA ALA A 22 -0.53 -17.34 26.29
C ALA A 22 0.85 -17.67 25.75
N VAL A 23 0.91 -18.07 24.48
CA VAL A 23 2.17 -18.20 23.76
C VAL A 23 2.72 -16.78 23.75
N LYS A 24 3.68 -16.51 24.62
CA LYS A 24 4.56 -15.34 24.50
C LYS A 24 5.32 -15.54 23.20
N VAL A 25 4.75 -15.08 22.10
CA VAL A 25 5.48 -14.95 20.85
C VAL A 25 6.28 -13.65 20.98
N SER A 26 7.38 -13.68 21.73
CA SER A 26 8.30 -12.55 21.76
C SER A 26 8.98 -12.46 20.40
N ALA A 27 8.82 -11.34 19.70
CA ALA A 27 9.56 -11.07 18.49
C ALA A 27 11.07 -11.19 18.79
N THR A 28 11.79 -12.02 18.04
CA THR A 28 13.23 -12.25 18.26
C THR A 28 14.01 -11.26 17.39
N ASN A 29 15.04 -10.63 17.97
CA ASN A 29 15.93 -9.74 17.22
C ASN A 29 16.89 -10.58 16.38
N TYR A 30 16.78 -10.49 15.06
CA TYR A 30 17.67 -11.17 14.14
C TYR A 30 18.86 -10.26 13.81
N SER A 31 20.00 -10.52 14.47
CA SER A 31 21.15 -9.60 14.44
C SER A 31 21.96 -9.63 13.13
N SER A 32 21.88 -10.72 12.34
CA SER A 32 22.62 -10.88 11.09
C SER A 32 21.70 -11.30 9.95
N LEU A 33 21.56 -10.50 8.90
CA LEU A 33 20.72 -10.83 7.74
C LEU A 33 21.13 -12.15 7.08
N THR A 34 20.14 -12.92 6.60
CA THR A 34 20.40 -14.12 5.80
C THR A 34 21.24 -13.77 4.58
N LYS A 35 22.17 -14.65 4.23
CA LYS A 35 22.94 -14.55 2.98
C LYS A 35 22.42 -15.47 1.89
N ASP A 36 21.54 -16.38 2.24
CA ASP A 36 20.94 -17.35 1.33
C ASP A 36 19.56 -16.80 0.98
N ILE A 37 19.44 -16.27 -0.24
CA ILE A 37 18.27 -15.52 -0.71
C ILE A 37 17.42 -16.39 -1.61
N ASN A 38 16.22 -16.68 -1.15
CA ASN A 38 15.18 -17.36 -1.91
C ASN A 38 14.34 -16.32 -2.68
N LEU A 39 14.44 -16.37 -4.02
CA LEU A 39 13.72 -15.49 -4.93
C LEU A 39 12.44 -16.14 -5.49
N ASN A 40 12.04 -17.31 -5.00
CA ASN A 40 10.85 -17.99 -5.50
C ASN A 40 9.57 -17.35 -4.96
N ALA A 41 8.57 -17.25 -5.82
CA ALA A 41 7.22 -16.92 -5.41
C ALA A 41 6.67 -18.00 -4.45
N VAL A 42 5.84 -17.60 -3.50
CA VAL A 42 5.18 -18.54 -2.59
C VAL A 42 3.94 -19.11 -3.28
N SER A 43 3.84 -20.43 -3.37
CA SER A 43 2.71 -21.07 -4.04
C SER A 43 1.37 -20.76 -3.35
N GLU A 44 0.29 -20.70 -4.14
CA GLU A 44 -1.08 -20.51 -3.63
C GLU A 44 -1.41 -21.46 -2.48
N ASN A 45 -1.04 -22.75 -2.60
CA ASN A 45 -1.28 -23.74 -1.56
C ASN A 45 -0.54 -23.39 -0.25
N ASN A 46 0.70 -22.91 -0.34
CA ASN A 46 1.46 -22.50 0.84
C ASN A 46 0.86 -21.23 1.47
N ILE A 47 0.39 -20.27 0.67
CA ILE A 47 -0.27 -19.07 1.19
C ILE A 47 -1.58 -19.44 1.90
N ARG A 48 -2.42 -20.28 1.29
CA ARG A 48 -3.66 -20.77 1.94
C ARG A 48 -3.38 -21.56 3.21
N ASN A 49 -2.32 -22.37 3.22
CA ASN A 49 -1.88 -23.11 4.41
C ASN A 49 -1.38 -22.17 5.52
N TYR A 50 -0.68 -21.09 5.18
CA TYR A 50 -0.21 -20.10 6.14
C TYR A 50 -1.36 -19.52 6.97
N TYR A 51 -2.51 -19.27 6.34
CA TYR A 51 -3.71 -18.78 7.03
C TYR A 51 -4.68 -19.87 7.50
N SER A 52 -4.32 -21.15 7.38
CA SER A 52 -5.27 -22.27 7.48
C SER A 52 -5.95 -22.41 8.84
N SER A 53 -5.32 -21.95 9.92
CA SER A 53 -5.89 -21.97 11.28
C SER A 53 -7.17 -21.15 11.40
N LEU A 54 -7.40 -20.18 10.50
CA LEU A 54 -8.69 -19.49 10.42
C LEU A 54 -9.80 -20.49 10.06
N ASN A 55 -9.57 -21.51 9.24
CA ASN A 55 -10.65 -22.41 8.81
C ASN A 55 -11.31 -23.20 9.97
N ASP A 56 -10.62 -23.35 11.09
CA ASP A 56 -11.13 -24.01 12.29
C ASP A 56 -12.03 -23.09 13.14
N LEU A 57 -12.06 -21.80 12.83
CA LEU A 57 -12.85 -20.80 13.56
C LEU A 57 -14.25 -20.64 12.96
N PRO A 58 -15.26 -20.37 13.81
CA PRO A 58 -16.60 -20.07 13.32
C PRO A 58 -16.62 -18.73 12.56
N SER A 59 -17.66 -18.48 11.75
CA SER A 59 -17.73 -17.31 10.86
C SER A 59 -17.61 -15.97 11.60
N GLU A 60 -18.21 -15.86 12.78
CA GLU A 60 -18.20 -14.66 13.63
C GLU A 60 -16.81 -14.31 14.15
N GLU A 61 -15.90 -15.29 14.20
CA GLU A 61 -14.50 -15.12 14.59
C GLU A 61 -13.61 -14.71 13.40
N ARG A 62 -14.17 -14.70 12.18
CA ARG A 62 -13.45 -14.42 10.93
C ARG A 62 -13.95 -13.16 10.22
N GLN A 63 -14.56 -12.26 10.98
CA GLN A 63 -15.10 -11.00 10.46
C GLN A 63 -14.85 -9.85 11.44
N GLY A 64 -14.91 -8.61 10.94
CA GLY A 64 -14.74 -7.42 11.78
C GLY A 64 -13.43 -7.43 12.59
N THR A 65 -13.49 -6.93 13.82
CA THR A 65 -12.35 -6.90 14.74
C THR A 65 -11.93 -8.29 15.22
N ASN A 66 -12.82 -9.30 15.18
CA ASN A 66 -12.43 -10.67 15.48
C ASN A 66 -11.46 -11.23 14.44
N LEU A 67 -11.61 -10.86 13.15
CA LEU A 67 -10.62 -11.24 12.15
C LEU A 67 -9.24 -10.64 12.45
N LEU A 68 -9.16 -9.36 12.83
CA LEU A 68 -7.89 -8.73 13.25
C LEU A 68 -7.26 -9.46 14.44
N LYS A 69 -8.09 -9.79 15.44
CA LYS A 69 -7.67 -10.57 16.62
C LYS A 69 -7.06 -11.92 16.22
N ASN A 70 -7.70 -12.63 15.28
CA ASN A 70 -7.30 -13.98 14.89
C ASN A 70 -6.21 -14.02 13.79
N LEU A 71 -5.98 -12.92 13.06
CA LEU A 71 -4.82 -12.77 12.18
C LEU A 71 -3.53 -12.58 12.98
N LYS A 72 -3.55 -11.80 14.07
CA LYS A 72 -2.34 -11.48 14.83
C LYS A 72 -1.49 -12.70 15.24
N PRO A 73 -2.03 -13.79 15.81
CA PRO A 73 -1.26 -14.98 16.14
C PRO A 73 -0.55 -15.60 14.93
N ILE A 74 -1.20 -15.62 13.76
CA ILE A 74 -0.65 -16.14 12.50
C ILE A 74 0.51 -15.26 12.03
N LEU A 75 0.29 -13.94 12.03
CA LEU A 75 1.30 -12.96 11.61
C LEU A 75 2.52 -12.89 12.54
N ARG A 76 2.33 -13.27 13.81
CA ARG A 76 3.39 -13.32 14.82
C ARG A 76 4.16 -14.62 14.80
N GLU A 77 3.57 -15.70 14.30
CA GLU A 77 4.21 -17.00 14.27
C GLU A 77 5.53 -16.91 13.49
N ASN A 78 6.64 -17.19 14.19
CA ASN A 78 8.01 -17.08 13.68
C ASN A 78 8.43 -15.67 13.22
N PHE A 79 7.69 -14.63 13.60
CA PHE A 79 8.04 -13.26 13.25
C PHE A 79 9.38 -12.85 13.85
N GLU A 80 10.27 -12.39 12.97
CA GLU A 80 11.56 -11.82 13.32
C GLU A 80 11.61 -10.37 12.87
N TYR A 81 12.34 -9.53 13.60
CA TYR A 81 12.59 -8.16 13.19
C TYR A 81 14.08 -7.90 13.05
N ILE A 82 14.42 -7.03 12.11
CA ILE A 82 15.79 -6.62 11.82
C ILE A 82 16.11 -5.27 12.46
N SER A 83 17.39 -4.92 12.56
CA SER A 83 17.78 -3.57 13.03
C SER A 83 17.43 -2.51 11.98
N TYR A 84 17.26 -1.26 12.43
CA TYR A 84 16.96 -0.14 11.53
C TYR A 84 18.03 0.06 10.45
N ASP A 85 19.31 -0.18 10.79
CA ASP A 85 20.43 -0.12 9.85
C ASP A 85 20.36 -1.23 8.80
N ASN A 86 19.85 -2.41 9.16
CA ASN A 86 19.72 -3.54 8.24
C ASN A 86 18.54 -3.39 7.27
N VAL A 87 17.60 -2.47 7.51
CA VAL A 87 16.49 -2.18 6.57
C VAL A 87 17.01 -1.77 5.19
N TRP A 88 18.02 -0.89 5.12
CA TRP A 88 18.61 -0.49 3.84
C TRP A 88 19.21 -1.65 3.06
N LYS A 89 19.75 -2.64 3.76
CA LYS A 89 20.30 -3.85 3.17
C LYS A 89 19.19 -4.79 2.70
N ALA A 90 18.11 -4.90 3.46
CA ALA A 90 16.94 -5.68 3.06
C ALA A 90 16.30 -5.13 1.78
N TYR A 91 16.27 -3.80 1.59
CA TYR A 91 15.80 -3.16 0.35
C TYR A 91 16.59 -3.55 -0.90
N GLU A 92 17.84 -4.02 -0.76
CA GLU A 92 18.57 -4.57 -1.91
C GLU A 92 17.90 -5.82 -2.48
N ILE A 93 16.98 -6.45 -1.74
CA ILE A 93 16.22 -7.62 -2.14
C ILE A 93 14.72 -7.28 -2.22
N THR A 94 14.11 -6.80 -1.13
CA THR A 94 12.65 -6.61 -1.03
C THR A 94 12.12 -5.49 -1.90
N ASP A 95 12.89 -4.42 -2.05
CA ASP A 95 12.47 -3.21 -2.76
C ASP A 95 13.23 -3.08 -4.09
N ARG A 96 14.06 -4.06 -4.46
CA ARG A 96 14.79 -4.10 -5.74
C ARG A 96 13.82 -4.11 -6.92
N ASP A 97 14.12 -3.27 -7.91
CA ASP A 97 13.54 -3.38 -9.24
C ASP A 97 14.26 -4.52 -9.98
N TRP A 98 13.67 -5.72 -9.88
CA TRP A 98 14.21 -6.94 -10.47
C TRP A 98 14.17 -6.94 -12.01
N SER A 99 13.46 -6.00 -12.63
CA SER A 99 13.46 -5.82 -14.10
C SER A 99 14.72 -5.12 -14.60
N LEU A 100 15.26 -4.20 -13.79
CA LEU A 100 16.46 -3.44 -14.15
C LEU A 100 17.72 -3.96 -13.49
N SER A 101 17.56 -4.62 -12.35
CA SER A 101 18.65 -5.20 -11.58
C SER A 101 18.43 -6.70 -11.39
N PRO A 102 18.24 -7.47 -12.48
CA PRO A 102 17.93 -8.90 -12.39
C PRO A 102 19.07 -9.66 -11.71
N ALA A 103 18.72 -10.75 -11.05
CA ALA A 103 19.71 -11.73 -10.59
C ALA A 103 20.43 -12.33 -11.81
N ASN A 104 21.75 -12.19 -11.87
CA ASN A 104 22.57 -12.84 -12.88
C ASN A 104 23.89 -13.34 -12.29
N SER A 105 24.43 -14.41 -12.86
CA SER A 105 25.66 -15.05 -12.39
C SER A 105 26.89 -14.14 -12.47
N THR A 106 26.89 -13.15 -13.37
CA THR A 106 28.01 -12.22 -13.54
C THR A 106 28.10 -11.21 -12.39
N SER A 107 26.97 -10.70 -11.92
CA SER A 107 26.90 -9.71 -10.84
C SER A 107 26.96 -10.36 -9.46
N PHE A 108 26.37 -11.54 -9.29
CA PHE A 108 26.26 -12.21 -7.99
C PHE A 108 27.25 -13.35 -7.79
N GLY A 109 27.81 -13.95 -8.85
CA GLY A 109 28.76 -15.08 -8.81
C GLY A 109 28.20 -16.42 -8.30
N LYS A 110 27.15 -16.37 -7.48
CA LYS A 110 26.54 -17.49 -6.75
C LYS A 110 25.02 -17.55 -6.92
N PHE A 111 24.53 -17.01 -8.03
CA PHE A 111 23.13 -17.16 -8.42
C PHE A 111 22.90 -18.50 -9.08
N ASP A 112 22.06 -19.32 -8.47
CA ASP A 112 21.53 -20.56 -9.02
C ASP A 112 20.22 -20.25 -9.76
N SER A 113 20.33 -20.06 -11.07
CA SER A 113 19.19 -19.74 -11.94
C SER A 113 18.18 -20.89 -12.04
N LYS A 114 18.57 -22.13 -11.75
CA LYS A 114 17.67 -23.28 -11.82
C LYS A 114 16.71 -23.31 -10.64
N ASN A 115 17.21 -22.98 -9.45
CA ASN A 115 16.42 -22.97 -8.22
C ASN A 115 15.96 -21.56 -7.81
N ASN A 116 16.29 -20.55 -8.63
CA ASN A 116 16.05 -19.13 -8.36
C ASN A 116 16.51 -18.71 -6.96
N PHE A 117 17.78 -18.97 -6.67
CA PHE A 117 18.37 -18.83 -5.35
C PHE A 117 19.73 -18.14 -5.43
N ILE A 118 20.05 -17.23 -4.51
CA ILE A 118 21.39 -16.62 -4.40
C ILE A 118 22.06 -17.11 -3.12
N TYR A 119 23.24 -17.71 -3.23
CA TYR A 119 24.01 -18.20 -2.09
C TYR A 119 25.09 -17.21 -1.65
N ASP A 120 25.32 -17.10 -0.35
CA ASP A 120 26.34 -16.20 0.24
C ASP A 120 26.28 -14.76 -0.32
N TYR A 121 25.07 -14.21 -0.37
CA TYR A 121 24.81 -12.83 -0.74
C TYR A 121 25.59 -11.87 0.16
N GLU A 122 26.30 -10.95 -0.48
CA GLU A 122 27.04 -9.88 0.18
C GLU A 122 26.25 -8.58 0.07
N TYR A 123 25.64 -8.17 1.18
CA TYR A 123 24.97 -6.88 1.26
C TYR A 123 25.96 -5.73 1.08
N GLY A 124 25.51 -4.72 0.35
CA GLY A 124 26.20 -3.46 0.21
C GLY A 124 26.31 -2.70 1.54
N SER A 125 27.21 -1.74 1.53
CA SER A 125 27.38 -0.76 2.59
C SER A 125 27.68 0.60 1.97
N SER A 126 27.69 1.65 2.81
CA SER A 126 28.12 2.98 2.39
C SER A 126 29.55 3.01 1.82
N SER A 127 30.43 2.12 2.26
CA SER A 127 31.81 1.98 1.78
C SER A 127 31.98 0.94 0.67
N ASN A 128 31.02 0.03 0.50
CA ASN A 128 31.04 -1.02 -0.50
C ASN A 128 29.69 -1.07 -1.22
N LYS A 129 29.57 -0.35 -2.35
CA LYS A 129 28.37 -0.34 -3.19
C LYS A 129 28.20 -1.62 -4.02
N LYS A 130 28.71 -2.76 -3.56
CA LYS A 130 28.46 -4.06 -4.21
C LYS A 130 26.95 -4.27 -4.27
N ASN A 131 26.47 -4.79 -5.41
CA ASN A 131 25.07 -5.11 -5.70
C ASN A 131 24.09 -3.92 -5.81
N ASN A 132 24.54 -2.65 -5.68
CA ASN A 132 23.80 -1.38 -5.72
C ASN A 132 22.65 -1.35 -6.74
N PRO A 133 21.45 -1.84 -6.36
CA PRO A 133 20.40 -2.08 -7.32
C PRO A 133 19.58 -0.83 -7.53
N TYR A 134 18.90 -0.78 -8.67
CA TYR A 134 17.70 0.02 -8.77
C TYR A 134 16.68 -0.49 -7.77
N ILE A 135 16.09 0.41 -6.99
CA ILE A 135 14.99 0.09 -6.08
C ILE A 135 13.72 0.84 -6.49
N HIS A 136 12.59 0.20 -6.26
CA HIS A 136 11.27 0.83 -6.31
C HIS A 136 11.21 1.89 -5.21
N CYS A 137 10.76 3.10 -5.57
CA CYS A 137 10.76 4.25 -4.68
C CYS A 137 9.38 4.91 -4.69
N TYR A 138 8.68 4.82 -3.56
CA TYR A 138 7.38 5.45 -3.33
C TYR A 138 7.51 6.97 -3.43
N TYR A 139 6.39 7.62 -3.74
CA TYR A 139 6.25 9.07 -3.85
C TYR A 139 7.04 9.74 -4.98
N ARG A 140 7.86 9.01 -5.75
CA ARG A 140 8.70 9.62 -6.78
C ARG A 140 7.96 9.82 -8.10
N ASP A 141 8.04 11.03 -8.66
CA ASP A 141 7.42 11.40 -9.94
C ASP A 141 8.01 10.58 -11.10
N GLN A 142 7.15 9.95 -11.90
CA GLN A 142 7.54 9.08 -13.00
C GLN A 142 8.14 9.81 -14.21
N THR A 143 8.00 11.14 -14.30
CA THR A 143 8.27 11.89 -15.53
C THR A 143 9.72 12.36 -15.71
N LEU A 144 10.60 12.10 -14.74
CA LEU A 144 12.00 12.56 -14.74
C LEU A 144 13.06 11.47 -14.94
N ASP A 145 12.69 10.27 -15.40
CA ASP A 145 13.63 9.14 -15.65
C ASP A 145 14.37 8.68 -14.38
N ASP A 146 13.82 8.99 -13.21
CA ASP A 146 14.51 9.01 -11.92
C ASP A 146 13.87 8.12 -10.84
N ARG A 147 12.76 7.45 -11.14
CA ARG A 147 12.14 6.41 -10.27
C ARG A 147 13.05 5.25 -9.90
N LYS A 148 14.17 5.15 -10.58
CA LYS A 148 15.11 4.05 -10.54
C LYS A 148 16.37 4.63 -9.94
N ILE A 149 16.35 4.73 -8.61
CA ILE A 149 17.49 5.25 -7.87
C ILE A 149 18.32 4.03 -7.49
N LYS A 150 19.62 4.11 -7.77
CA LYS A 150 20.54 3.15 -7.22
C LYS A 150 20.60 3.33 -5.72
N ALA A 151 20.26 2.28 -4.95
CA ALA A 151 20.12 2.33 -3.50
C ALA A 151 21.18 3.23 -2.85
N TRP A 152 22.46 2.99 -3.11
CA TRP A 152 23.57 3.68 -2.44
C TRP A 152 23.97 5.05 -3.00
N ASP A 153 23.32 5.56 -4.04
CA ASP A 153 23.73 6.81 -4.69
C ASP A 153 23.00 8.06 -4.14
N ASP A 154 21.83 7.90 -3.51
CA ASP A 154 21.04 9.04 -2.99
C ASP A 154 20.31 8.73 -1.67
N HIS A 155 20.93 8.02 -0.73
CA HIS A 155 20.41 7.86 0.65
C HIS A 155 20.56 9.16 1.46
N THR A 156 19.88 10.22 1.05
CA THR A 156 19.92 11.54 1.71
C THR A 156 18.52 12.04 2.02
N ALA A 157 18.41 13.03 2.92
CA ALA A 157 17.14 13.70 3.23
C ALA A 157 16.48 14.39 2.02
N ARG A 158 17.15 14.45 0.86
CA ARG A 158 16.60 14.98 -0.41
C ARG A 158 16.55 13.91 -1.51
N GLY A 159 16.91 12.67 -1.19
CA GLY A 159 16.97 11.52 -2.08
C GLY A 159 15.98 10.45 -1.68
N ILE A 160 16.44 9.28 -1.26
CA ILE A 160 15.61 8.20 -0.70
C ILE A 160 15.67 8.24 0.82
N ASN A 161 14.49 8.14 1.44
CA ASN A 161 14.34 7.86 2.86
C ASN A 161 13.61 6.53 3.09
N ARG A 162 13.78 5.99 4.29
CA ARG A 162 12.87 5.00 4.85
C ARG A 162 11.58 5.70 5.23
N GLU A 163 10.49 5.26 4.63
CA GLU A 163 9.16 5.77 4.84
C GLU A 163 8.39 4.81 5.73
N HIS A 164 8.01 5.28 6.92
CA HIS A 164 7.06 4.58 7.76
C HIS A 164 5.65 4.93 7.28
N ILE A 165 5.04 4.06 6.46
CA ILE A 165 3.69 4.30 5.92
C ILE A 165 2.71 4.57 7.05
N TRP A 166 2.73 3.75 8.11
CA TRP A 166 2.17 4.13 9.41
C TRP A 166 3.17 5.04 10.12
N PRO A 167 2.89 6.34 10.31
CA PRO A 167 3.91 7.27 10.81
C PRO A 167 4.41 6.85 12.18
N GLN A 168 5.73 6.83 12.36
CA GLN A 168 6.36 6.43 13.62
C GLN A 168 5.84 7.25 14.81
N SER A 169 5.63 8.56 14.60
CA SER A 169 5.07 9.47 15.62
C SER A 169 3.63 9.15 16.04
N GLN A 170 2.94 8.26 15.31
CA GLN A 170 1.57 7.81 15.55
C GLN A 170 1.52 6.39 16.12
N GLY A 171 2.47 5.99 16.97
CA GLY A 171 2.26 4.76 17.73
C GLY A 171 3.47 4.14 18.42
N PHE A 172 4.68 4.37 17.92
CA PHE A 172 5.88 3.67 18.40
C PHE A 172 7.11 4.57 18.48
N LYS A 173 8.05 4.21 19.35
CA LYS A 173 9.11 5.11 19.81
C LYS A 173 10.26 5.27 18.82
N PHE A 174 10.81 6.49 18.82
CA PHE A 174 12.12 6.81 18.26
C PHE A 174 13.23 6.43 19.24
N SER A 175 14.17 5.57 18.86
CA SER A 175 15.28 5.15 19.71
C SER A 175 16.58 5.91 19.44
N GLY A 176 16.55 7.24 19.30
CA GLY A 176 17.73 8.10 19.14
C GLY A 176 18.50 7.96 17.81
N ASN A 177 18.62 6.74 17.29
CA ASN A 177 19.29 6.33 16.06
C ASN A 177 18.29 5.92 14.96
N GLY A 178 16.99 6.18 15.15
CA GLY A 178 15.93 5.74 14.24
C GLY A 178 14.73 5.11 14.94
N ALA A 179 13.79 4.58 14.16
CA ALA A 179 12.76 3.69 14.67
C ALA A 179 13.40 2.36 15.11
N ALA A 180 12.82 1.67 16.10
CA ALA A 180 13.37 0.40 16.58
C ALA A 180 12.29 -0.59 16.99
N GLY A 181 12.76 -1.83 17.18
CA GLY A 181 11.93 -2.97 17.53
C GLY A 181 10.95 -3.35 16.43
N PRO A 182 10.01 -4.28 16.72
CA PRO A 182 9.24 -4.96 15.70
C PRO A 182 8.43 -3.98 14.84
N ALA A 183 7.65 -3.07 15.43
CA ALA A 183 6.91 -2.09 14.64
C ALA A 183 7.79 -1.06 13.94
N GLY A 184 8.94 -0.71 14.51
CA GLY A 184 9.82 0.29 13.93
C GLY A 184 10.58 -0.17 12.69
N THR A 185 10.74 -1.47 12.50
CA THR A 185 11.53 -2.06 11.42
C THR A 185 10.78 -3.08 10.57
N ASP A 186 9.45 -3.13 10.69
CA ASP A 186 8.59 -4.03 9.93
C ASP A 186 8.53 -3.64 8.44
N LEU A 187 9.12 -4.44 7.57
CA LEU A 187 9.23 -4.20 6.13
C LEU A 187 7.87 -4.15 5.44
N HIS A 188 6.79 -4.72 6.01
CA HIS A 188 5.45 -4.62 5.40
C HIS A 188 4.86 -3.20 5.40
N HIS A 189 5.42 -2.26 6.16
CA HIS A 189 5.03 -0.84 6.12
C HIS A 189 6.21 0.14 6.01
N LEU A 190 7.44 -0.35 6.14
CA LEU A 190 8.66 0.44 6.02
C LEU A 190 9.23 0.29 4.61
N VAL A 191 9.05 1.30 3.76
CA VAL A 191 9.40 1.25 2.32
C VAL A 191 10.44 2.31 1.94
N ALA A 192 11.11 2.13 0.80
CA ALA A 192 11.92 3.19 0.20
C ALA A 192 11.02 4.25 -0.46
N ALA A 193 11.20 5.54 -0.13
CA ALA A 193 10.41 6.63 -0.71
C ALA A 193 11.22 7.91 -0.94
N ASP A 194 10.69 8.81 -1.78
CA ASP A 194 11.25 10.15 -1.97
C ASP A 194 11.31 10.90 -0.64
N GLY A 195 12.52 11.28 -0.25
CA GLY A 195 12.82 11.87 1.04
C GLY A 195 12.21 13.25 1.23
N TYR A 196 12.03 14.02 0.16
CA TYR A 196 11.37 15.32 0.24
C TYR A 196 9.86 15.16 0.43
N VAL A 197 9.21 14.26 -0.32
CA VAL A 197 7.78 13.99 -0.14
C VAL A 197 7.49 13.39 1.23
N ASN A 198 8.27 12.39 1.65
CA ASN A 198 8.21 11.80 3.00
C ASN A 198 8.27 12.90 4.08
N GLN A 199 9.31 13.74 4.08
CA GLN A 199 9.50 14.71 5.17
C GLN A 199 8.61 15.95 5.09
N SER A 200 8.31 16.44 3.87
CA SER A 200 7.69 17.76 3.68
C SER A 200 6.21 17.71 3.32
N LEU A 201 5.71 16.57 2.82
CA LEU A 201 4.31 16.41 2.41
C LEU A 201 3.58 15.37 3.27
N HIS A 202 4.05 14.11 3.29
CA HIS A 202 3.39 13.09 4.11
C HIS A 202 3.59 13.36 5.59
N ASN A 203 4.85 13.51 6.02
CA ASN A 203 5.26 13.75 7.39
C ASN A 203 4.63 12.73 8.36
N ASN A 204 3.50 13.07 8.95
CA ASN A 204 2.71 12.23 9.83
C ASN A 204 1.21 12.49 9.68
N TYR A 205 0.80 13.10 8.56
CA TYR A 205 -0.59 13.38 8.25
C TYR A 205 -1.33 12.09 7.91
N SER A 206 -2.62 12.06 8.23
CA SER A 206 -3.51 10.99 7.74
C SER A 206 -3.51 10.95 6.22
N TYR A 207 -3.60 9.74 5.65
CA TYR A 207 -3.85 9.60 4.23
C TYR A 207 -5.30 9.95 3.89
N GLY A 208 -5.50 10.53 2.71
CA GLY A 208 -6.83 10.78 2.17
C GLY A 208 -6.80 11.57 0.86
N PHE A 209 -7.92 11.62 0.16
CA PHE A 209 -8.00 12.43 -1.07
C PHE A 209 -7.93 13.93 -0.76
N VAL A 210 -7.11 14.68 -1.49
CA VAL A 210 -6.98 16.14 -1.33
C VAL A 210 -7.97 16.88 -2.24
N LYS A 211 -8.72 17.81 -1.66
CA LYS A 211 -9.59 18.76 -2.36
C LYS A 211 -8.84 20.00 -2.82
N GLU A 212 -8.19 20.65 -1.87
CA GLU A 212 -7.46 21.90 -2.08
C GLU A 212 -6.04 21.70 -1.61
N VAL A 213 -5.11 21.70 -2.57
CA VAL A 213 -3.69 21.58 -2.30
C VAL A 213 -3.23 22.81 -1.52
N SER A 214 -2.54 22.57 -0.40
CA SER A 214 -1.89 23.63 0.38
C SER A 214 -0.85 24.37 -0.46
N LYS A 215 -0.54 25.63 -0.11
CA LYS A 215 0.46 26.44 -0.83
C LYS A 215 1.85 25.77 -0.92
N ASN A 216 2.15 24.87 0.03
CA ASN A 216 3.41 24.10 0.07
C ASN A 216 3.25 22.66 -0.47
N GLY A 217 2.04 22.24 -0.85
CA GLY A 217 1.68 20.83 -1.05
C GLY A 217 1.76 20.30 -2.49
N ASN A 218 2.34 21.05 -3.43
CA ASN A 218 2.60 20.58 -4.80
C ASN A 218 3.75 21.39 -5.40
N ARG A 219 4.95 20.79 -5.47
CA ARG A 219 6.08 21.33 -6.22
C ARG A 219 6.19 20.57 -7.54
N GLU A 220 6.72 21.20 -8.59
CA GLU A 220 6.97 20.52 -9.87
C GLU A 220 7.81 19.25 -9.71
N SER A 221 8.69 19.19 -8.69
CA SER A 221 9.52 18.03 -8.35
C SER A 221 8.82 16.90 -7.58
N THR A 222 7.54 17.06 -7.19
CA THR A 222 6.75 16.07 -6.43
C THR A 222 5.42 15.76 -7.12
N LYS A 223 5.36 16.01 -8.43
CA LYS A 223 4.14 16.00 -9.25
C LYS A 223 3.34 14.72 -8.95
N ASN A 224 2.05 14.90 -8.66
CA ASN A 224 1.05 13.88 -8.30
C ASN A 224 0.97 13.50 -6.81
N ASN A 225 1.93 13.88 -5.97
CA ASN A 225 1.74 13.83 -4.51
C ASN A 225 1.19 15.18 -4.03
N LYS A 226 0.19 15.13 -3.16
CA LYS A 226 -0.53 16.32 -2.70
C LYS A 226 -0.62 16.33 -1.18
N PHE A 227 -0.38 17.49 -0.61
CA PHE A 227 -0.76 17.79 0.77
C PHE A 227 -1.79 18.92 0.78
N GLY A 228 -2.86 18.77 1.55
CA GLY A 228 -3.88 19.81 1.63
C GLY A 228 -5.15 19.38 2.35
N SER A 229 -6.23 20.13 2.13
CA SER A 229 -7.50 19.86 2.80
C SER A 229 -8.18 18.63 2.20
N ALA A 230 -8.76 17.79 3.07
CA ALA A 230 -9.43 16.57 2.68
C ALA A 230 -10.67 16.82 1.79
N LYS A 231 -10.88 15.91 0.82
CA LYS A 231 -12.03 15.87 -0.08
C LYS A 231 -13.32 15.56 0.63
N THR A 232 -13.26 14.66 1.60
CA THR A 232 -14.37 14.38 2.49
C THR A 232 -13.97 14.75 3.90
N SER A 233 -14.84 15.48 4.59
CA SER A 233 -14.72 15.74 6.01
C SER A 233 -15.97 15.25 6.74
N SER A 234 -15.77 14.84 7.98
CA SER A 234 -16.75 14.38 8.94
C SER A 234 -16.70 15.25 10.19
N SER A 235 -17.81 15.34 10.93
CA SER A 235 -17.83 16.04 12.22
C SER A 235 -16.96 15.37 13.29
N SER A 236 -16.54 14.12 13.05
CA SER A 236 -15.61 13.37 13.91
C SER A 236 -14.14 13.64 13.61
N ASP A 237 -13.82 14.33 12.51
CA ASP A 237 -12.43 14.60 12.13
C ASP A 237 -11.75 15.54 13.12
N LEU A 238 -10.52 15.19 13.47
CA LEU A 238 -9.68 15.93 14.40
C LEU A 238 -8.71 16.87 13.65
N SER A 239 -8.66 16.75 12.33
CA SER A 239 -7.88 17.58 11.40
C SER A 239 -8.59 17.63 10.04
N ASN A 240 -8.31 18.65 9.23
CA ASN A 240 -8.74 18.69 7.83
C ASN A 240 -7.60 18.37 6.86
N ASP A 241 -6.37 18.27 7.35
CA ASP A 241 -5.18 18.10 6.53
C ASP A 241 -4.91 16.61 6.28
N VAL A 242 -4.74 16.25 5.01
CA VAL A 242 -4.39 14.91 4.56
C VAL A 242 -3.29 14.94 3.51
N PHE A 243 -2.62 13.81 3.37
CA PHE A 243 -1.70 13.53 2.29
C PHE A 243 -2.32 12.55 1.29
N GLU A 244 -2.28 12.90 0.01
CA GLU A 244 -2.68 12.05 -1.11
C GLU A 244 -1.42 11.71 -1.92
N PRO A 245 -0.96 10.44 -1.92
CA PRO A 245 0.13 10.02 -2.77
C PRO A 245 -0.35 9.94 -4.23
N GLN A 246 0.58 9.69 -5.13
CA GLN A 246 0.29 9.34 -6.52
C GLN A 246 -0.55 8.05 -6.64
N ASP A 247 -1.30 7.91 -7.74
CA ASP A 247 -2.38 6.92 -7.85
C ASP A 247 -1.91 5.47 -7.67
N GLN A 248 -0.73 5.12 -8.18
CA GLN A 248 -0.18 3.75 -8.11
C GLN A 248 0.50 3.37 -6.79
N ASP A 249 0.55 4.29 -5.82
CA ASP A 249 1.08 3.98 -4.47
C ASP A 249 -0.09 3.77 -3.47
N LYS A 250 -1.33 4.07 -3.87
CA LYS A 250 -2.48 4.22 -2.98
C LYS A 250 -2.91 2.89 -2.36
N GLY A 251 -2.96 1.85 -3.19
CA GLY A 251 -3.37 0.50 -2.80
C GLY A 251 -2.37 -0.09 -1.82
N ASP A 252 -1.09 0.06 -2.14
CA ASP A 252 0.02 -0.43 -1.32
C ASP A 252 0.04 0.20 0.06
N ILE A 253 -0.11 1.52 0.10
CA ILE A 253 -0.22 2.28 1.34
C ILE A 253 -1.43 1.82 2.16
N ALA A 254 -2.58 1.61 1.52
CA ALA A 254 -3.77 1.11 2.20
C ALA A 254 -3.54 -0.27 2.83
N ARG A 255 -2.96 -1.22 2.09
CA ARG A 255 -2.69 -2.58 2.56
C ARG A 255 -1.62 -2.63 3.64
N ALA A 256 -0.60 -1.77 3.58
CA ALA A 256 0.38 -1.59 4.65
C ALA A 256 -0.28 -1.04 5.93
N CYS A 257 -1.17 -0.05 5.83
CA CYS A 257 -1.93 0.44 6.98
C CYS A 257 -2.84 -0.64 7.59
N PHE A 258 -3.57 -1.40 6.78
CA PHE A 258 -4.41 -2.50 7.27
C PHE A 258 -3.56 -3.58 7.96
N TYR A 259 -2.41 -3.92 7.39
CA TYR A 259 -1.46 -4.86 7.99
C TYR A 259 -0.99 -4.39 9.36
N MET A 260 -0.61 -3.11 9.53
CA MET A 260 -0.15 -2.59 10.81
C MET A 260 -1.23 -2.73 11.90
N ALA A 261 -2.50 -2.49 11.55
CA ALA A 261 -3.62 -2.75 12.46
C ALA A 261 -3.83 -4.25 12.75
N ALA A 262 -3.56 -5.14 11.80
CA ALA A 262 -3.65 -6.59 12.03
C ALA A 262 -2.49 -7.15 12.86
N MET A 263 -1.27 -6.65 12.67
CA MET A 263 -0.06 -7.13 13.34
C MET A 263 0.12 -6.56 14.76
N TYR A 264 -0.30 -5.30 14.97
CA TYR A 264 -0.06 -4.53 16.19
C TYR A 264 -1.34 -4.08 16.89
N ASN A 265 -2.42 -4.88 16.90
CA ASN A 265 -3.60 -4.60 17.72
C ASN A 265 -3.55 -5.24 19.12
N ASN A 266 -4.44 -4.79 20.00
CA ASN A 266 -4.72 -5.44 21.29
C ASN A 266 -6.21 -5.85 21.45
N PHE A 267 -6.87 -6.27 20.37
CA PHE A 267 -8.26 -6.71 20.47
C PHE A 267 -8.38 -7.92 21.40
N ALA A 268 -9.25 -7.83 22.40
CA ALA A 268 -9.48 -8.88 23.40
C ALA A 268 -8.20 -9.38 24.12
N ASN A 269 -7.23 -8.49 24.37
CA ASN A 269 -5.93 -8.84 24.96
C ASN A 269 -5.16 -9.86 24.11
N SER A 270 -5.18 -9.72 22.78
CA SER A 270 -4.49 -10.58 21.82
C SER A 270 -2.97 -10.65 22.10
N THR A 271 -2.59 -11.67 22.88
CA THR A 271 -1.31 -12.41 23.00
C THR A 271 0.03 -11.65 23.13
N GLY A 272 0.06 -10.32 23.25
CA GLY A 272 1.32 -9.56 23.29
C GLY A 272 1.51 -8.70 24.53
N ALA A 273 2.77 -8.44 24.91
CA ALA A 273 3.11 -7.35 25.81
C ALA A 273 3.12 -6.05 25.01
N ILE A 274 2.17 -5.16 25.26
CA ILE A 274 2.17 -3.84 24.66
C ILE A 274 3.43 -3.11 25.13
N SER A 275 4.16 -2.52 24.21
CA SER A 275 5.33 -1.72 24.53
C SER A 275 5.50 -0.60 23.53
N GLU A 276 6.44 0.29 23.83
CA GLU A 276 6.84 1.37 22.92
C GLU A 276 7.40 0.89 21.57
N PHE A 277 7.75 -0.40 21.45
CA PHE A 277 8.27 -1.03 20.23
C PHE A 277 7.32 -2.06 19.61
N ASP A 278 6.35 -2.53 20.40
CA ASP A 278 5.28 -3.46 20.00
C ASP A 278 3.93 -2.85 20.42
N PRO A 279 3.48 -1.83 19.66
CA PRO A 279 2.39 -0.94 20.06
C PRO A 279 1.01 -1.57 19.97
N ASN A 280 0.01 -0.82 20.43
CA ASN A 280 -1.41 -1.09 20.18
C ASN A 280 -1.97 -0.04 19.22
N LEU A 281 -2.11 -0.43 17.96
CA LEU A 281 -2.50 0.38 16.83
C LEU A 281 -3.93 0.06 16.38
N GLU A 282 -4.71 1.10 16.12
CA GLU A 282 -6.07 0.97 15.61
C GLU A 282 -6.33 1.93 14.45
N LEU A 283 -6.97 1.43 13.40
CA LEU A 283 -7.40 2.25 12.28
C LEU A 283 -8.79 2.85 12.51
N VAL A 284 -8.96 4.14 12.22
CA VAL A 284 -10.19 4.90 12.49
C VAL A 284 -10.78 5.56 11.23
N PHE A 285 -12.09 5.79 11.24
CA PHE A 285 -12.86 6.40 10.14
C PHE A 285 -12.83 7.94 10.12
N TYR A 286 -11.95 8.55 10.90
CA TYR A 286 -11.80 10.00 10.99
C TYR A 286 -10.34 10.41 10.82
N ILE A 287 -10.12 11.64 10.38
CA ILE A 287 -8.78 12.18 10.13
C ILE A 287 -8.12 12.53 11.47
N VAL A 288 -6.93 12.00 11.69
CA VAL A 288 -6.08 12.27 12.88
C VAL A 288 -5.07 13.37 12.52
N PRO A 289 -4.83 14.37 13.40
CA PRO A 289 -3.86 15.42 13.16
C PRO A 289 -2.43 14.86 13.10
N GLY A 290 -1.63 15.43 12.19
CA GLY A 290 -0.18 15.23 12.13
C GLY A 290 0.58 16.04 13.19
N ASP A 291 0.11 16.05 14.44
CA ASP A 291 0.82 16.73 15.54
C ASP A 291 0.76 15.92 16.84
N LYS A 292 1.87 15.99 17.59
CA LYS A 292 2.27 15.22 18.78
C LYS A 292 2.76 13.81 18.48
N SER A 293 3.99 13.53 18.94
CA SER A 293 4.48 12.16 19.09
C SER A 293 3.65 11.47 20.17
N VAL A 294 2.87 10.47 19.78
CA VAL A 294 2.08 9.62 20.67
C VAL A 294 2.62 8.21 20.60
N THR A 295 3.11 7.70 21.72
CA THR A 295 3.58 6.32 21.85
C THR A 295 2.52 5.50 22.57
N SER A 296 2.21 4.32 22.04
CA SER A 296 1.26 3.39 22.66
C SER A 296 1.75 2.93 24.03
N SER A 297 0.81 2.60 24.92
CA SER A 297 1.08 1.99 26.22
C SER A 297 -0.03 1.01 26.57
N ASP A 298 0.11 0.31 27.70
CA ASP A 298 -0.93 -0.58 28.24
C ASP A 298 -2.29 0.12 28.42
N THR A 299 -2.31 1.45 28.50
CA THR A 299 -3.52 2.26 28.72
C THR A 299 -3.86 3.20 27.57
N LEU A 300 -3.05 3.22 26.51
CA LEU A 300 -3.19 4.12 25.38
C LEU A 300 -3.04 3.36 24.06
N THR A 301 -4.16 3.22 23.35
CA THR A 301 -4.19 2.85 21.93
C THR A 301 -3.82 4.08 21.11
N THR A 302 -2.91 3.94 20.15
CA THR A 302 -2.69 4.99 19.15
C THR A 302 -3.48 4.69 17.89
N VAL A 303 -4.08 5.74 17.32
CA VAL A 303 -5.00 5.64 16.20
C VAL A 303 -4.45 6.32 14.95
N TYR A 304 -4.79 5.79 13.77
CA TYR A 304 -4.46 6.39 12.48
C TYR A 304 -5.63 6.25 11.50
N GLY A 305 -5.78 7.17 10.55
CA GLY A 305 -6.93 7.23 9.64
C GLY A 305 -6.54 7.91 8.33
N ASN A 306 -7.41 8.04 7.33
CA ASN A 306 -8.86 7.81 7.29
C ASN A 306 -9.24 6.48 6.58
N VAL A 307 -9.76 5.49 7.33
CA VAL A 307 -10.09 4.15 6.80
C VAL A 307 -10.98 4.14 5.57
N LYS A 308 -11.90 5.09 5.46
CA LYS A 308 -12.82 5.15 4.31
C LYS A 308 -12.05 5.33 3.00
N ASP A 309 -11.07 6.22 3.00
CA ASP A 309 -10.27 6.51 1.81
C ASP A 309 -9.30 5.35 1.53
N LEU A 310 -8.74 4.72 2.58
CA LEU A 310 -7.89 3.52 2.44
C LEU A 310 -8.65 2.35 1.79
N LEU A 311 -9.92 2.13 2.16
CA LEU A 311 -10.76 1.10 1.54
C LEU A 311 -11.07 1.40 0.08
N GLU A 312 -11.23 2.67 -0.27
CA GLU A 312 -11.42 3.10 -1.66
C GLU A 312 -10.13 2.89 -2.46
N TRP A 313 -8.98 3.24 -1.88
CA TRP A 313 -7.66 3.07 -2.48
C TRP A 313 -7.30 1.62 -2.75
N ASN A 314 -7.57 0.71 -1.81
CA ASN A 314 -7.38 -0.73 -2.01
C ASN A 314 -8.16 -1.30 -3.22
N LYS A 315 -9.21 -0.61 -3.69
CA LYS A 315 -10.00 -0.99 -4.87
C LYS A 315 -9.56 -0.26 -6.15
N LEU A 316 -9.17 1.01 -6.01
CA LEU A 316 -8.74 1.84 -7.14
C LEU A 316 -7.35 1.46 -7.63
N ASP A 317 -6.52 0.94 -6.73
CA ASP A 317 -5.16 0.48 -6.98
C ASP A 317 -5.02 -0.97 -6.48
N PRO A 318 -5.43 -1.95 -7.31
CA PRO A 318 -5.33 -3.37 -6.97
C PRO A 318 -3.90 -3.79 -6.71
N VAL A 319 -3.73 -4.90 -5.99
CA VAL A 319 -2.42 -5.53 -5.80
C VAL A 319 -1.76 -5.79 -7.15
N ASP A 320 -0.50 -5.39 -7.28
CA ASP A 320 0.32 -5.63 -8.45
C ASP A 320 1.43 -6.67 -8.17
N GLU A 321 2.20 -7.00 -9.22
CA GLU A 321 3.22 -8.03 -9.13
C GLU A 321 4.40 -7.65 -8.24
N TYR A 322 4.73 -6.36 -8.19
CA TYR A 322 5.80 -5.87 -7.33
C TYR A 322 5.41 -6.10 -5.86
N GLU A 323 4.19 -5.75 -5.50
CA GLU A 323 3.70 -5.87 -4.14
C GLU A 323 3.61 -7.33 -3.68
N MET A 324 3.10 -8.22 -4.55
CA MET A 324 3.08 -9.66 -4.29
C MET A 324 4.49 -10.23 -4.09
N TYR A 325 5.41 -9.87 -4.98
CA TYR A 325 6.76 -10.40 -4.93
C TYR A 325 7.53 -9.87 -3.72
N ARG A 326 7.32 -8.61 -3.35
CA ARG A 326 7.83 -8.04 -2.11
C ARG A 326 7.31 -8.79 -0.88
N ASN A 327 6.02 -9.12 -0.84
CA ASN A 327 5.42 -9.94 0.23
C ASN A 327 6.11 -11.32 0.34
N ASP A 328 6.37 -11.97 -0.80
CA ASP A 328 7.10 -13.24 -0.87
C ASP A 328 8.54 -13.12 -0.38
N LEU A 329 9.26 -12.08 -0.79
CA LEU A 329 10.65 -11.86 -0.39
C LEU A 329 10.79 -11.56 1.11
N ILE A 330 9.88 -10.79 1.70
CA ILE A 330 9.84 -10.54 3.15
C ILE A 330 9.62 -11.85 3.91
N TYR A 331 8.63 -12.65 3.47
CA TYR A 331 8.30 -13.94 4.08
C TYR A 331 9.45 -14.94 3.98
N ASN A 332 10.04 -15.09 2.79
CA ASN A 332 11.07 -16.10 2.56
C ASN A 332 12.40 -15.77 3.25
N ASN A 333 12.75 -14.49 3.38
CA ASN A 333 14.14 -14.10 3.68
C ASN A 333 14.34 -13.28 4.96
N TYR A 334 13.33 -12.62 5.51
CA TYR A 334 13.56 -11.58 6.53
C TYR A 334 12.69 -11.68 7.77
N GLN A 335 11.36 -11.72 7.63
CA GLN A 335 10.46 -11.59 8.77
C GLN A 335 9.48 -12.74 8.92
N HIS A 336 9.45 -13.65 7.94
CA HIS A 336 8.70 -14.91 8.00
C HIS A 336 7.20 -14.76 8.23
N ASN A 337 6.67 -13.58 7.94
CA ASN A 337 5.25 -13.28 7.96
C ASN A 337 4.79 -12.62 6.66
N ARG A 338 3.49 -12.67 6.40
CA ARG A 338 2.87 -12.19 5.16
C ARG A 338 1.84 -11.10 5.43
N ASN A 339 1.70 -10.15 4.53
CA ASN A 339 0.60 -9.19 4.57
C ASN A 339 -0.69 -9.83 4.03
N PRO A 340 -1.71 -10.09 4.87
CA PRO A 340 -2.93 -10.76 4.46
C PRO A 340 -3.77 -9.91 3.51
N PHE A 341 -3.57 -8.60 3.47
CA PHE A 341 -4.28 -7.69 2.59
C PHE A 341 -3.65 -7.60 1.19
N ILE A 342 -2.43 -8.11 1.01
CA ILE A 342 -1.85 -8.37 -0.31
C ILE A 342 -2.36 -9.72 -0.83
N ASP A 343 -2.33 -10.75 0.01
CA ASP A 343 -2.78 -12.10 -0.37
C ASP A 343 -4.29 -12.17 -0.59
N PHE A 344 -5.08 -11.51 0.27
CA PHE A 344 -6.56 -11.46 0.22
C PHE A 344 -7.06 -10.01 0.40
N PRO A 345 -6.98 -9.15 -0.63
CA PRO A 345 -7.33 -7.73 -0.52
C PRO A 345 -8.75 -7.44 -0.04
N GLN A 346 -9.69 -8.34 -0.34
CA GLN A 346 -11.08 -8.28 0.09
C GLN A 346 -11.25 -8.43 1.61
N TRP A 347 -10.28 -8.98 2.34
CA TRP A 347 -10.37 -9.09 3.80
C TRP A 347 -10.40 -7.70 4.47
N ALA A 348 -9.88 -6.65 3.82
CA ALA A 348 -10.06 -5.28 4.29
C ALA A 348 -11.56 -4.90 4.39
N ASP A 349 -12.37 -5.28 3.39
CA ASP A 349 -13.82 -5.06 3.41
C ASP A 349 -14.52 -5.94 4.46
N TYR A 350 -13.98 -7.12 4.79
CA TYR A 350 -14.56 -8.00 5.81
C TYR A 350 -14.32 -7.46 7.24
N ILE A 351 -13.35 -6.56 7.40
CA ILE A 351 -13.00 -5.94 8.67
C ILE A 351 -13.65 -4.57 8.81
N TYR A 352 -13.54 -3.74 7.76
CA TYR A 352 -13.90 -2.32 7.82
C TYR A 352 -15.04 -1.93 6.87
N GLY A 353 -15.47 -2.82 5.97
CA GLY A 353 -16.52 -2.52 5.00
C GLY A 353 -17.91 -2.42 5.63
N ALA A 354 -18.85 -1.82 4.90
CA ALA A 354 -20.24 -1.63 5.36
C ALA A 354 -20.99 -2.94 5.65
N ASP A 355 -20.61 -4.02 4.97
CA ASP A 355 -21.18 -5.37 5.15
C ASP A 355 -20.25 -6.31 5.93
N LYS A 356 -19.32 -5.77 6.73
CA LYS A 356 -18.36 -6.55 7.52
C LYS A 356 -18.99 -7.62 8.42
N ASP A 357 -20.23 -7.42 8.87
CA ASP A 357 -20.93 -8.38 9.73
C ASP A 357 -21.68 -9.48 8.94
N LYS A 358 -21.58 -9.47 7.61
CA LYS A 358 -22.22 -10.44 6.69
C LYS A 358 -21.21 -11.25 5.87
N LYS A 359 -19.91 -10.93 5.97
CA LYS A 359 -18.83 -11.58 5.23
C LYS A 359 -17.76 -12.02 6.21
N TYR A 360 -17.15 -13.16 5.94
CA TYR A 360 -16.09 -13.71 6.78
C TYR A 360 -14.95 -14.24 5.92
N ALA A 361 -13.73 -14.15 6.44
CA ALA A 361 -12.54 -14.66 5.79
C ALA A 361 -12.56 -16.19 5.69
N SER A 362 -12.22 -16.72 4.53
CA SER A 362 -12.00 -18.14 4.28
C SER A 362 -10.79 -18.33 3.38
N PRO A 363 -9.63 -18.69 3.94
CA PRO A 363 -8.43 -19.06 3.18
C PRO A 363 -8.67 -20.14 2.12
N LEU A 364 -9.72 -20.96 2.25
CA LEU A 364 -10.05 -22.01 1.28
C LEU A 364 -10.82 -21.49 0.05
N THR A 365 -11.74 -20.54 0.24
CA THR A 365 -12.69 -20.16 -0.82
C THR A 365 -12.53 -18.73 -1.30
N ASP A 366 -11.90 -17.87 -0.51
CA ASP A 366 -11.65 -16.49 -0.91
C ASP A 366 -10.65 -16.44 -2.07
N GLU A 367 -10.87 -15.47 -2.96
CA GLU A 367 -9.98 -15.18 -4.07
C GLU A 367 -8.62 -14.75 -3.53
N LEU A 368 -7.60 -15.53 -3.84
CA LEU A 368 -6.22 -15.17 -3.56
C LEU A 368 -5.75 -14.25 -4.70
N CYS A 369 -4.99 -13.21 -4.36
CA CYS A 369 -4.22 -12.49 -5.36
C CYS A 369 -3.23 -13.45 -6.04
N LYS A 370 -3.13 -13.44 -7.37
CA LYS A 370 -2.35 -14.42 -8.13
C LYS A 370 -1.12 -13.77 -8.73
N SER A 371 0.05 -14.36 -8.48
CA SER A 371 1.30 -14.02 -9.15
C SER A 371 1.34 -14.73 -10.51
N GLY A 372 1.84 -14.08 -11.56
CA GLY A 372 2.06 -14.81 -12.82
C GLY A 372 2.13 -14.08 -14.16
N GLU A 373 2.36 -12.77 -14.27
CA GLU A 373 2.76 -12.14 -15.54
C GLU A 373 4.23 -11.63 -15.55
N TYR A 374 4.94 -11.61 -14.41
CA TYR A 374 6.39 -11.35 -14.39
C TYR A 374 7.19 -12.64 -14.62
N ILE A 375 7.44 -12.94 -15.90
CA ILE A 375 8.61 -13.73 -16.29
C ILE A 375 9.81 -12.80 -16.09
N ALA A 376 10.62 -13.04 -15.05
CA ALA A 376 11.96 -12.45 -14.99
C ALA A 376 12.64 -12.76 -16.33
N PRO A 377 13.12 -11.76 -17.09
CA PRO A 377 13.74 -12.02 -18.38
C PRO A 377 14.86 -13.03 -18.16
N SER A 378 14.67 -14.26 -18.62
CA SER A 378 15.82 -15.14 -18.83
C SER A 378 16.69 -14.45 -19.87
N ASP A 379 18.02 -14.49 -19.68
CA ASP A 379 19.04 -13.87 -20.54
C ASP A 379 19.07 -14.41 -22.00
N ASP A 380 17.93 -14.79 -22.58
CA ASP A 380 17.77 -15.32 -23.93
C ASP A 380 16.57 -14.69 -24.68
N ASP A 381 16.26 -13.41 -24.44
CA ASP A 381 15.38 -12.64 -25.33
C ASP A 381 16.21 -11.99 -26.44
N THR A 382 16.54 -12.81 -27.43
CA THR A 382 16.85 -12.33 -28.76
C THR A 382 15.66 -11.52 -29.29
N LEU A 383 15.91 -10.24 -29.57
CA LEU A 383 15.20 -9.35 -30.50
C LEU A 383 13.79 -9.81 -30.92
N PHE A 384 12.76 -9.10 -30.43
CA PHE A 384 11.39 -9.17 -30.94
C PHE A 384 11.38 -9.25 -32.49
N ASP A 385 11.06 -10.44 -33.02
CA ASP A 385 10.93 -10.66 -34.45
C ASP A 385 9.57 -10.14 -34.93
N PHE A 386 9.58 -8.90 -35.42
CA PHE A 386 8.43 -8.25 -36.05
C PHE A 386 7.96 -8.94 -37.34
N SER A 387 8.67 -9.97 -37.85
CA SER A 387 8.28 -10.70 -39.07
C SER A 387 7.01 -11.56 -38.90
N SER A 388 6.58 -11.78 -37.66
CA SER A 388 5.43 -12.62 -37.31
C SER A 388 4.10 -11.86 -37.18
N ILE A 389 4.10 -10.52 -37.23
CA ILE A 389 2.87 -9.73 -37.11
C ILE A 389 2.07 -9.81 -38.41
N PRO A 390 0.84 -10.35 -38.38
CA PRO A 390 0.03 -10.47 -39.59
C PRO A 390 -0.28 -9.10 -40.21
N PRO A 391 -0.24 -8.94 -41.56
CA PRO A 391 -0.40 -7.65 -42.23
C PRO A 391 -1.68 -6.89 -41.87
N TYR A 392 -2.75 -7.59 -41.49
CA TYR A 392 -4.03 -6.98 -41.11
C TYR A 392 -3.95 -6.16 -39.82
N VAL A 393 -2.99 -6.45 -38.92
CA VAL A 393 -2.81 -5.70 -37.67
C VAL A 393 -2.38 -4.25 -37.96
N TYR A 394 -1.50 -4.05 -38.94
CA TYR A 394 -1.10 -2.72 -39.41
C TYR A 394 -2.24 -1.97 -40.11
N ILE A 395 -3.11 -2.68 -40.83
CA ILE A 395 -4.29 -2.10 -41.47
C ILE A 395 -5.30 -1.62 -40.41
N ILE A 396 -5.54 -2.42 -39.37
CA ILE A 396 -6.42 -2.06 -38.26
C ILE A 396 -5.87 -0.85 -37.51
N ALA A 397 -4.57 -0.83 -37.17
CA ALA A 397 -3.93 0.31 -36.53
C ALA A 397 -4.04 1.59 -37.38
N GLY A 398 -3.82 1.49 -38.68
CA GLY A 398 -3.98 2.60 -39.62
C GLY A 398 -5.43 3.13 -39.70
N LEU A 399 -6.42 2.23 -39.69
CA LEU A 399 -7.84 2.61 -39.68
C LEU A 399 -8.25 3.30 -38.39
N VAL A 400 -7.75 2.84 -37.24
CA VAL A 400 -8.02 3.48 -35.93
C VAL A 400 -7.47 4.90 -35.90
N VAL A 401 -6.24 5.11 -36.37
CA VAL A 401 -5.62 6.45 -36.47
C VAL A 401 -6.42 7.36 -37.41
N LEU A 402 -6.87 6.85 -38.56
CA LEU A 402 -7.68 7.61 -39.51
C LEU A 402 -9.04 8.01 -38.92
N ILE A 403 -9.71 7.11 -38.19
CA ILE A 403 -10.98 7.40 -37.52
C ILE A 403 -10.81 8.48 -36.46
N LEU A 404 -9.76 8.38 -35.62
CA LEU A 404 -9.45 9.39 -34.61
C LEU A 404 -9.18 10.77 -35.25
N PHE A 405 -8.50 10.79 -36.39
CA PHE A 405 -8.23 12.01 -37.14
C PHE A 405 -9.51 12.65 -37.71
N ILE A 406 -10.43 11.83 -38.26
CA ILE A 406 -11.74 12.31 -38.76
C ILE A 406 -12.59 12.86 -37.61
N VAL A 407 -12.61 12.20 -36.45
CA VAL A 407 -13.33 12.67 -35.26
C VAL A 407 -12.79 14.03 -34.80
N LEU A 408 -11.48 14.21 -34.77
CA LEU A 408 -10.84 15.50 -34.44
C LEU A 408 -11.24 16.61 -35.42
N ILE A 409 -11.28 16.32 -36.73
CA ILE A 409 -11.72 17.28 -37.75
C ILE A 409 -13.19 17.69 -37.52
N ILE A 410 -14.08 16.73 -37.24
CA ILE A 410 -15.50 16.99 -36.99
C ILE A 410 -15.69 17.89 -35.75
N ILE A 411 -14.97 17.60 -34.66
CA ILE A 411 -14.97 18.41 -33.44
C ILE A 411 -14.51 19.84 -33.74
N PHE A 412 -13.42 20.00 -34.51
CA PHE A 412 -12.88 21.30 -34.87
C PHE A 412 -13.85 22.13 -35.73
N VAL A 413 -14.48 21.52 -36.74
CA VAL A 413 -15.46 22.17 -37.61
C VAL A 413 -16.70 22.61 -36.82
N ASN A 414 -17.20 21.78 -35.92
CA ASN A 414 -18.37 22.11 -35.09
C ASN A 414 -18.07 23.24 -34.09
N SER A 415 -16.87 23.25 -33.50
CA SER A 415 -16.40 24.35 -32.64
C SER A 415 -16.36 25.69 -33.40
N SER A 416 -15.87 25.69 -34.65
CA SER A 416 -15.84 26.87 -35.52
C SER A 416 -17.24 27.40 -35.86
N LYS A 417 -18.19 26.52 -36.20
CA LYS A 417 -19.60 26.90 -36.46
C LYS A 417 -20.27 27.53 -35.22
N SER A 418 -19.99 26.99 -34.02
CA SER A 418 -20.49 27.54 -32.76
C SER A 418 -19.95 28.95 -32.49
N LYS A 419 -18.65 29.18 -32.69
CA LYS A 419 -18.03 30.51 -32.58
C LYS A 419 -18.66 31.51 -33.56
N LYS A 420 -18.90 31.13 -34.82
CA LYS A 420 -19.53 31.99 -35.84
C LYS A 420 -20.97 32.39 -35.47
N LYS A 421 -21.78 31.46 -34.94
CA LYS A 421 -23.14 31.75 -34.43
C LYS A 421 -23.12 32.74 -33.26
N LYS A 422 -22.17 32.63 -32.34
CA LYS A 422 -22.03 33.54 -31.18
C LYS A 422 -21.69 34.97 -31.62
N ILE A 423 -20.80 35.12 -32.61
CA ILE A 423 -20.43 36.42 -33.19
C ILE A 423 -21.64 37.09 -33.87
N ILE A 424 -22.39 36.34 -34.70
CA ILE A 424 -23.59 36.88 -35.38
C ILE A 424 -24.65 37.33 -34.35
N LYS A 425 -24.85 36.57 -33.27
CA LYS A 425 -25.78 36.94 -32.19
C LYS A 425 -25.36 38.25 -31.49
N ASN A 426 -24.06 38.46 -31.28
CA ASN A 426 -23.52 39.68 -30.68
C ASN A 426 -23.66 40.90 -31.61
N ILE A 427 -23.42 40.71 -32.92
CA ILE A 427 -23.62 41.78 -33.92
C ILE A 427 -25.09 42.23 -33.99
N LYS A 428 -26.05 41.29 -33.98
CA LYS A 428 -27.49 41.60 -33.96
C LYS A 428 -27.92 42.34 -32.68
N LYS A 429 -27.36 41.99 -31.52
CA LYS A 429 -27.61 42.72 -30.26
C LYS A 429 -27.07 44.16 -30.31
N ALA A 430 -25.89 44.36 -30.89
CA ALA A 430 -25.27 45.68 -31.00
C ALA A 430 -26.04 46.61 -31.95
N THR A 431 -26.54 46.09 -33.08
CA THR A 431 -27.35 46.85 -34.05
C THR A 431 -28.71 47.28 -33.47
N ASN A 432 -29.40 46.39 -32.74
CA ASN A 432 -30.65 46.73 -32.06
C ASN A 432 -30.47 47.79 -30.94
N LYS A 433 -29.33 47.78 -30.24
CA LYS A 433 -29.00 48.81 -29.23
C LYS A 433 -28.74 50.17 -29.86
N LYS A 434 -28.15 50.20 -31.07
CA LYS A 434 -27.88 51.43 -31.84
C LYS A 434 -29.16 52.05 -32.43
N SER A 435 -30.14 51.25 -32.87
CA SER A 435 -31.44 51.78 -33.35
C SER A 435 -32.29 52.35 -32.21
N LYS A 436 -32.30 51.71 -31.02
CA LYS A 436 -32.97 52.26 -29.84
C LYS A 436 -32.41 53.61 -29.42
N ARG A 437 -31.09 53.81 -29.40
CA ARG A 437 -30.43 55.10 -29.09
C ARG A 437 -30.81 56.22 -30.08
N LYS A 438 -30.86 55.93 -31.39
CA LYS A 438 -31.28 56.92 -32.40
C LYS A 438 -32.75 57.36 -32.25
N ASN A 439 -33.62 56.47 -31.78
CA ASN A 439 -35.02 56.83 -31.51
C ASN A 439 -35.18 57.66 -30.23
N THR A 440 -34.31 57.48 -29.22
CA THR A 440 -34.32 58.30 -27.99
C THR A 440 -33.75 59.70 -28.19
N GLU A 441 -32.80 59.88 -29.11
CA GLU A 441 -32.28 61.21 -29.47
C GLU A 441 -33.27 62.02 -30.32
N LYS A 442 -34.11 61.36 -31.14
CA LYS A 442 -35.19 62.03 -31.90
C LYS A 442 -36.36 62.48 -31.02
N SER A 443 -36.61 61.85 -29.87
CA SER A 443 -37.68 62.28 -28.94
C SER A 443 -37.27 63.39 -27.98
N LYS A 444 -35.98 63.75 -27.93
CA LYS A 444 -35.44 64.87 -27.10
C LYS A 444 -35.26 66.18 -27.89
N LYS A 445 -35.61 66.18 -29.18
CA LYS A 445 -35.51 67.35 -30.10
C LYS A 445 -36.88 67.82 -30.62
N LYS A 446 -37.97 67.45 -29.95
CA LYS A 446 -39.32 67.96 -30.23
C LYS A 446 -39.85 68.70 -29.03
#